data_AF-A0A937YME8-F1
#
_entry.id   AF-A0A937YME8-F1
#
_cell.length_a   1.000
_cell.length_b   1.000
_cell.length_c   1.000
_cell.angle_alpha   90.00
_cell.angle_beta   90.00
_cell.angle_gamma   90.00
#
_symmetry.space_group_name_H-M   'P 1'
#
loop_
_entity.id
_entity.type
_entity.pdbx_description
1 polymer ?
#
loop_
_entity_poly.entity_id
_entity_poly.type
_entity_poly.pdbx_seq_one_letter_code
_entity_poly.pdbx_strand_id
1 'polypeptide(L)'
;MLGLLLAAGIWLSLARAQAGAAEQAATAALAGQANAAVMLRAYLAGGQPNPTQVAERAGALMRALQQQAGGDLLALQQALVAVEHQAALALRAAAVLRVGMLDGFIVPPEVLAFDFGPVAQPAAPGFERIGPADPRLLGGAVQAIGGPPGDFLADGVVGLTGLTIPVPPGDWRVILLVGDTVRGDSAILFGQQLSFNGQPVPIAASGPAQWLNAGYLTGPGGLAVSGVSEQAGQLVVSLQGAALNGAAVVQTISLSGAALSLQFLPAPGQQTALSALLLEPATSQSALLPSPAAAQALATDEVAILAAEAQIQAQLAGILTEVATAAGASPGELAILFPPGGPPLAEPNVAASAN
;
A
#
# COMPACT_ATOMS: atom_id res chain seq x y z
N MET A 1 28.90 -26.50 10.02
CA MET A 1 29.13 -25.39 10.97
C MET A 1 29.33 -24.02 10.31
N LEU A 2 29.87 -23.90 9.08
CA LEU A 2 30.00 -22.58 8.40
C LEU A 2 28.66 -21.90 8.03
N GLY A 3 27.60 -22.64 7.72
CA GLY A 3 26.30 -22.08 7.33
C GLY A 3 25.52 -21.39 8.46
N LEU A 4 25.72 -21.80 9.71
CA LEU A 4 25.05 -21.21 10.89
C LEU A 4 25.66 -19.86 11.30
N LEU A 5 26.96 -19.66 11.04
CA LEU A 5 27.66 -18.40 11.34
C LEU A 5 27.34 -17.29 10.33
N LEU A 6 27.14 -17.64 9.05
CA LEU A 6 26.74 -16.68 8.01
C LEU A 6 25.30 -16.18 8.20
N ALA A 7 24.37 -17.07 8.59
CA ALA A 7 23.01 -16.66 8.92
C ALA A 7 22.99 -15.69 10.12
N ALA A 8 23.68 -16.00 11.21
CA ALA A 8 23.74 -15.14 12.40
C ALA A 8 24.31 -13.74 12.11
N GLY A 9 25.32 -13.64 11.23
CA GLY A 9 25.91 -12.35 10.83
C GLY A 9 24.95 -11.46 10.03
N ILE A 10 24.12 -12.05 9.17
CA ILE A 10 23.11 -11.33 8.38
C ILE A 10 21.96 -10.84 9.29
N TRP A 11 21.50 -11.68 10.24
CA TRP A 11 20.47 -11.29 11.20
C TRP A 11 20.91 -10.12 12.10
N LEU A 12 22.17 -10.13 12.53
CA LEU A 12 22.71 -9.08 13.40
C LEU A 12 22.88 -7.74 12.67
N SER A 13 23.21 -7.74 11.37
CA SER A 13 23.34 -6.51 10.58
C SER A 13 21.98 -5.88 10.26
N LEU A 14 20.97 -6.70 9.95
CA LEU A 14 19.59 -6.26 9.74
C LEU A 14 18.97 -5.67 11.01
N ALA A 15 19.15 -6.34 12.16
CA ALA A 15 18.66 -5.84 13.44
C ALA A 15 19.29 -4.49 13.83
N ARG A 16 20.60 -4.31 13.59
CA ARG A 16 21.27 -3.03 13.82
C ARG A 16 20.81 -1.93 12.87
N ALA A 17 20.61 -2.24 11.60
CA ALA A 17 20.10 -1.27 10.63
C ALA A 17 18.68 -0.81 11.00
N GLN A 18 17.82 -1.72 11.45
CA GLN A 18 16.48 -1.38 11.93
C GLN A 18 16.52 -0.56 13.23
N ALA A 19 17.38 -0.89 14.18
CA ALA A 19 17.54 -0.11 15.41
C ALA A 19 17.99 1.33 15.10
N GLY A 20 18.99 1.50 14.22
CA GLY A 20 19.44 2.83 13.80
C GLY A 20 18.35 3.64 13.07
N ALA A 21 17.52 2.98 12.25
CA ALA A 21 16.39 3.64 11.59
C ALA A 21 15.30 4.08 12.60
N ALA A 22 15.02 3.26 13.61
CA ALA A 22 14.08 3.59 14.69
C ALA A 22 14.54 4.82 15.48
N GLU A 23 15.83 4.86 15.85
CA GLU A 23 16.43 5.97 16.58
C GLU A 23 16.38 7.27 15.77
N GLN A 24 16.70 7.23 14.48
CA GLN A 24 16.64 8.40 13.60
C GLN A 24 15.21 8.94 13.47
N ALA A 25 14.23 8.04 13.27
CA ALA A 25 12.82 8.44 13.18
C ALA A 25 12.30 9.00 14.52
N ALA A 26 12.71 8.41 15.65
CA ALA A 26 12.38 8.90 17.00
C ALA A 26 12.96 10.29 17.26
N THR A 27 14.25 10.50 16.94
CA THR A 27 14.91 11.81 17.09
C THR A 27 14.21 12.88 16.25
N ALA A 28 13.87 12.57 14.99
CA ALA A 28 13.16 13.49 14.11
C ALA A 28 11.78 13.87 14.66
N ALA A 29 11.04 12.89 15.20
CA ALA A 29 9.73 13.10 15.80
C ALA A 29 9.79 13.97 17.07
N LEU A 30 10.73 13.68 17.99
CA LEU A 30 10.93 14.50 19.20
C LEU A 30 11.33 15.94 18.87
N ALA A 31 12.16 16.13 17.83
CA ALA A 31 12.58 17.45 17.38
C ALA A 31 11.51 18.20 16.56
N GLY A 32 10.31 17.62 16.34
CA GLY A 32 9.24 18.25 15.57
C GLY A 32 9.63 18.54 14.11
N GLN A 33 10.52 17.73 13.53
CA GLN A 33 11.03 17.98 12.19
C GLN A 33 9.92 17.80 11.14
N ALA A 34 9.95 18.64 10.09
CA ALA A 34 8.94 18.61 9.03
C ALA A 34 8.86 17.26 8.29
N ASN A 35 9.95 16.47 8.27
CA ASN A 35 10.03 15.15 7.64
C ASN A 35 9.80 13.98 8.61
N ALA A 36 9.52 14.23 9.90
CA ALA A 36 9.38 13.16 10.90
C ALA A 36 8.30 12.13 10.51
N ALA A 37 7.14 12.58 10.03
CA ALA A 37 6.07 11.70 9.57
C ALA A 37 6.50 10.76 8.44
N VAL A 38 7.35 11.25 7.52
CA VAL A 38 7.89 10.44 6.42
C VAL A 38 8.82 9.36 6.96
N MET A 39 9.68 9.70 7.94
CA MET A 39 10.61 8.74 8.55
C MET A 39 9.88 7.68 9.38
N LEU A 40 8.90 8.10 10.20
CA LEU A 40 8.03 7.20 10.95
C LEU A 40 7.35 6.20 10.02
N ARG A 41 6.71 6.70 8.96
CA ARG A 41 6.04 5.86 7.96
C ARG A 41 7.01 4.91 7.27
N ALA A 42 8.17 5.39 6.83
CA ALA A 42 9.17 4.56 6.16
C ALA A 42 9.69 3.43 7.06
N TYR A 43 9.89 3.71 8.35
CA TYR A 43 10.29 2.70 9.32
C TYR A 43 9.18 1.67 9.58
N LEU A 44 7.96 2.13 9.87
CA LEU A 44 6.81 1.27 10.15
C LEU A 44 6.45 0.39 8.95
N ALA A 45 6.49 0.97 7.73
CA ALA A 45 6.18 0.29 6.47
C ALA A 45 7.34 -0.55 5.87
N GLY A 46 8.50 -0.64 6.53
CA GLY A 46 9.68 -1.30 5.96
C GLY A 46 9.49 -2.79 5.63
N GLY A 47 10.17 -3.32 4.61
CA GLY A 47 10.28 -4.78 4.43
C GLY A 47 8.97 -5.58 4.33
N GLN A 48 7.90 -5.00 3.77
CA GLN A 48 6.59 -5.64 3.56
C GLN A 48 5.93 -6.13 4.85
N PRO A 49 5.53 -5.21 5.73
CA PRO A 49 5.17 -5.59 7.08
C PRO A 49 3.79 -6.23 7.11
N ASN A 50 3.72 -7.39 7.76
CA ASN A 50 2.44 -7.92 8.26
C ASN A 50 2.04 -7.17 9.55
N PRO A 51 0.78 -7.31 10.01
CA PRO A 51 0.31 -6.59 11.20
C PRO A 51 1.19 -6.74 12.44
N THR A 52 1.69 -7.96 12.71
CA THR A 52 2.61 -8.24 13.81
C THR A 52 3.90 -7.43 13.70
N GLN A 53 4.52 -7.38 12.53
CA GLN A 53 5.76 -6.63 12.31
C GLN A 53 5.55 -5.12 12.45
N VAL A 54 4.40 -4.58 12.04
CA VAL A 54 4.08 -3.16 12.28
C VAL A 54 3.99 -2.90 13.79
N ALA A 55 3.29 -3.75 14.54
CA ALA A 55 3.15 -3.60 16.00
C ALA A 55 4.50 -3.71 16.73
N GLU A 56 5.36 -4.65 16.35
CA GLU A 56 6.70 -4.79 16.92
C GLU A 56 7.57 -3.55 16.69
N ARG A 57 7.53 -3.00 15.47
CA ARG A 57 8.27 -1.79 15.11
C ARG A 57 7.70 -0.56 15.81
N ALA A 58 6.38 -0.41 15.88
CA ALA A 58 5.76 0.65 16.65
C ALA A 58 6.25 0.60 18.10
N GLY A 59 6.24 -0.57 18.74
CA GLY A 59 6.77 -0.74 20.10
C GLY A 59 8.27 -0.44 20.22
N ALA A 60 9.08 -0.80 19.23
CA ALA A 60 10.51 -0.44 19.20
C ALA A 60 10.71 1.08 19.11
N LEU A 61 9.91 1.76 18.29
CA LEU A 61 10.00 3.20 18.11
C LEU A 61 9.50 3.96 19.33
N MET A 62 8.41 3.50 19.97
CA MET A 62 7.92 4.07 21.22
C MET A 62 8.94 3.95 22.36
N ARG A 63 9.66 2.82 22.46
CA ARG A 63 10.78 2.67 23.42
C ARG A 63 11.94 3.61 23.11
N ALA A 64 12.30 3.77 21.83
CA ALA A 64 13.34 4.71 21.42
C ALA A 64 12.98 6.16 21.78
N LEU A 65 11.71 6.55 21.57
CA LEU A 65 11.19 7.86 21.98
C LEU A 65 11.31 8.06 23.50
N GLN A 66 10.89 7.08 24.29
CA GLN A 66 10.98 7.14 25.76
C GLN A 66 12.42 7.33 26.24
N GLN A 67 13.39 6.66 25.61
CA GLN A 67 14.82 6.77 25.96
C GLN A 67 15.43 8.12 25.56
N GLN A 68 14.95 8.73 24.47
CA GLN A 68 15.52 9.96 23.90
C GLN A 68 14.84 11.25 24.37
N ALA A 69 13.63 11.19 24.92
CA ALA A 69 12.84 12.38 25.26
C ALA A 69 13.49 13.31 26.29
N GLY A 70 14.44 12.83 27.10
CA GLY A 70 15.21 13.68 28.01
C GLY A 70 14.38 14.44 29.06
N GLY A 71 13.13 14.01 29.31
CA GLY A 71 12.19 14.67 30.22
C GLY A 71 11.19 15.65 29.57
N ASP A 72 11.27 15.89 28.26
CA ASP A 72 10.25 16.67 27.54
C ASP A 72 8.99 15.82 27.32
N LEU A 73 8.06 15.89 28.28
CA LEU A 73 6.85 15.08 28.28
C LEU A 73 5.89 15.44 27.13
N LEU A 74 5.86 16.71 26.74
CA LEU A 74 4.97 17.18 25.68
C LEU A 74 5.47 16.70 24.32
N ALA A 75 6.77 16.84 24.04
CA ALA A 75 7.38 16.33 22.82
C ALA A 75 7.25 14.80 22.73
N LEU A 76 7.45 14.09 23.85
CA LEU A 76 7.26 12.63 23.91
C LEU A 76 5.82 12.25 23.59
N GLN A 77 4.83 12.90 24.20
CA GLN A 77 3.42 12.62 23.94
C GLN A 77 3.06 12.84 22.46
N GLN A 78 3.45 13.97 21.89
CA GLN A 78 3.17 14.29 20.49
C GLN A 78 3.81 13.28 19.55
N ALA A 79 5.06 12.89 19.83
CA ALA A 79 5.76 11.88 19.04
C ALA A 79 5.07 10.52 19.15
N LEU A 80 4.65 10.09 20.35
CA LEU A 80 3.95 8.82 20.58
C LEU A 80 2.62 8.73 19.83
N VAL A 81 1.80 9.80 19.87
CA VAL A 81 0.55 9.88 19.09
C VAL A 81 0.84 9.82 17.58
N ALA A 82 1.92 10.46 17.12
CA ALA A 82 2.34 10.37 15.73
C ALA A 82 2.74 8.93 15.33
N VAL A 83 3.38 8.16 16.23
CA VAL A 83 3.69 6.74 16.01
C VAL A 83 2.41 5.94 15.83
N GLU A 84 1.47 6.06 16.77
CA GLU A 84 0.19 5.35 16.73
C GLU A 84 -0.53 5.64 15.41
N HIS A 85 -0.66 6.92 15.06
CA HIS A 85 -1.32 7.33 13.83
C HIS A 85 -0.62 6.76 12.58
N GLN A 86 0.72 6.86 12.48
CA GLN A 86 1.43 6.30 11.33
C GLN A 86 1.39 4.76 11.31
N ALA A 87 1.31 4.10 12.47
CA ALA A 87 1.22 2.65 12.54
C ALA A 87 -0.15 2.16 12.07
N ALA A 88 -1.24 2.83 12.49
CA ALA A 88 -2.58 2.57 11.98
C ALA A 88 -2.65 2.74 10.44
N LEU A 89 -2.03 3.80 9.91
CA LEU A 89 -1.91 3.98 8.46
C LEU A 89 -1.12 2.85 7.80
N ALA A 90 0.00 2.43 8.38
CA ALA A 90 0.83 1.36 7.84
C ALA A 90 0.11 -0.01 7.85
N LEU A 91 -0.70 -0.30 8.87
CA LEU A 91 -1.50 -1.52 8.98
C LEU A 91 -2.57 -1.63 7.89
N ARG A 92 -3.10 -0.48 7.46
CA ARG A 92 -4.20 -0.38 6.48
C ARG A 92 -3.72 0.03 5.09
N ALA A 93 -2.41 0.12 4.90
CA ALA A 93 -1.83 0.58 3.66
C ALA A 93 -1.91 -0.50 2.57
N ALA A 94 -2.39 -0.13 1.39
CA ALA A 94 -2.40 -1.02 0.23
C ALA A 94 -0.97 -1.27 -0.26
N ALA A 95 -0.62 -2.53 -0.48
CA ALA A 95 0.67 -2.90 -1.03
C ALA A 95 0.72 -2.66 -2.54
N VAL A 96 1.91 -2.31 -3.04
CA VAL A 96 2.19 -2.26 -4.48
C VAL A 96 2.84 -3.58 -4.91
N LEU A 97 2.27 -4.22 -5.91
CA LEU A 97 2.75 -5.44 -6.54
C LEU A 97 3.54 -5.09 -7.79
N ARG A 98 4.67 -5.75 -8.03
CA ARG A 98 5.25 -5.87 -9.36
C ARG A 98 4.44 -6.82 -10.19
N VAL A 99 4.01 -6.36 -11.35
CA VAL A 99 3.19 -7.15 -12.25
C VAL A 99 3.79 -7.26 -13.64
N GLY A 100 3.50 -8.37 -14.30
CA GLY A 100 3.66 -8.55 -15.74
C GLY A 100 2.34 -9.02 -16.35
N MET A 101 2.26 -8.94 -17.67
CA MET A 101 1.15 -9.47 -18.46
C MET A 101 1.62 -10.72 -19.20
N LEU A 102 0.91 -11.83 -19.12
CA LEU A 102 1.21 -13.00 -19.94
C LEU A 102 0.73 -12.78 -21.38
N ASP A 103 1.43 -13.40 -22.33
CA ASP A 103 1.02 -13.38 -23.74
C ASP A 103 -0.40 -13.94 -23.90
N GLY A 104 -1.25 -13.24 -24.66
CA GLY A 104 -2.63 -13.65 -24.88
C GLY A 104 -3.55 -13.42 -23.68
N PHE A 105 -3.21 -12.49 -22.78
CA PHE A 105 -4.16 -11.97 -21.79
C PHE A 105 -5.46 -11.54 -22.48
N ILE A 106 -6.58 -12.01 -21.93
CA ILE A 106 -7.93 -11.66 -22.36
C ILE A 106 -8.68 -11.20 -21.12
N VAL A 107 -9.29 -10.02 -21.20
CA VAL A 107 -10.17 -9.49 -20.15
C VAL A 107 -11.34 -10.47 -19.96
N PRO A 108 -11.56 -10.98 -18.74
CA PRO A 108 -12.72 -11.84 -18.47
C PRO A 108 -14.05 -11.10 -18.75
N PRO A 109 -15.10 -11.78 -19.22
CA PRO A 109 -16.34 -11.13 -19.68
C PRO A 109 -17.06 -10.26 -18.64
N GLU A 110 -16.90 -10.57 -17.35
CA GLU A 110 -17.50 -9.85 -16.23
C GLU A 110 -16.67 -8.66 -15.73
N VAL A 111 -15.46 -8.49 -16.26
CA VAL A 111 -14.51 -7.46 -15.82
C VAL A 111 -14.71 -6.20 -16.65
N LEU A 112 -14.85 -5.06 -15.98
CA LEU A 112 -14.76 -3.77 -16.65
C LEU A 112 -13.29 -3.37 -16.71
N ALA A 113 -12.76 -3.22 -17.92
CA ALA A 113 -11.35 -2.92 -18.14
C ALA A 113 -11.20 -1.61 -18.91
N PHE A 114 -10.34 -0.73 -18.41
CA PHE A 114 -10.08 0.59 -18.98
C PHE A 114 -8.60 0.74 -19.27
N ASP A 115 -8.28 1.12 -20.50
CA ASP A 115 -6.94 1.30 -21.02
C ASP A 115 -6.72 2.81 -21.22
N PHE A 116 -5.77 3.37 -20.48
CA PHE A 116 -5.53 4.81 -20.45
C PHE A 116 -4.40 5.15 -21.43
N GLY A 117 -4.57 6.18 -22.24
CA GLY A 117 -3.52 6.56 -23.18
C GLY A 117 -3.99 7.46 -24.31
N PRO A 118 -3.19 7.58 -25.38
CA PRO A 118 -3.56 8.43 -26.52
C PRO A 118 -4.83 7.93 -27.21
N VAL A 119 -5.80 8.82 -27.43
CA VAL A 119 -7.08 8.49 -28.12
C VAL A 119 -6.86 7.98 -29.55
N ALA A 120 -5.75 8.37 -30.18
CA ALA A 120 -5.40 7.92 -31.52
C ALA A 120 -4.93 6.46 -31.59
N GLN A 121 -4.61 5.84 -30.44
CA GLN A 121 -4.22 4.44 -30.36
C GLN A 121 -5.43 3.56 -30.05
N PRO A 122 -5.57 2.38 -30.70
CA PRO A 122 -6.63 1.44 -30.36
C PRO A 122 -6.47 0.97 -28.91
N ALA A 123 -7.58 0.73 -28.22
CA ALA A 123 -7.55 0.06 -26.93
C ALA A 123 -6.97 -1.36 -27.06
N ALA A 124 -6.36 -1.86 -26.00
CA ALA A 124 -6.09 -3.28 -25.87
C ALA A 124 -7.39 -4.11 -25.97
N PRO A 125 -7.36 -5.35 -26.49
CA PRO A 125 -8.55 -6.17 -26.65
C PRO A 125 -9.33 -6.36 -25.34
N GLY A 126 -10.62 -6.03 -25.35
CA GLY A 126 -11.50 -6.13 -24.17
C GLY A 126 -11.46 -4.90 -23.25
N PHE A 127 -10.62 -3.90 -23.54
CA PHE A 127 -10.56 -2.65 -22.79
C PHE A 127 -11.35 -1.53 -23.48
N GLU A 128 -11.87 -0.61 -22.67
CA GLU A 128 -12.35 0.69 -23.12
C GLU A 128 -11.21 1.72 -23.08
N ARG A 129 -10.98 2.44 -24.19
CA ARG A 129 -9.95 3.49 -24.25
C ARG A 129 -10.39 4.74 -23.48
N ILE A 130 -9.56 5.21 -22.55
CA ILE A 130 -9.70 6.46 -21.81
C ILE A 130 -8.59 7.44 -22.21
N GLY A 131 -8.98 8.55 -22.83
CA GLY A 131 -8.05 9.60 -23.24
C GLY A 131 -7.81 10.68 -22.18
N PRO A 132 -6.77 11.52 -22.34
CA PRO A 132 -6.46 12.60 -21.39
C PRO A 132 -7.53 13.69 -21.30
N ALA A 133 -8.40 13.80 -22.30
CA ALA A 133 -9.54 14.73 -22.33
C ALA A 133 -10.88 14.07 -21.96
N ASP A 134 -10.87 12.80 -21.52
CA ASP A 134 -12.09 12.10 -21.13
C ASP A 134 -12.71 12.76 -19.89
N PRO A 135 -14.02 13.06 -19.90
CA PRO A 135 -14.69 13.77 -18.80
C PRO A 135 -14.71 12.97 -17.48
N ARG A 136 -14.41 11.67 -17.51
CA ARG A 136 -14.27 10.84 -16.31
C ARG A 136 -12.99 11.13 -15.56
N LEU A 137 -11.98 11.72 -16.19
CA LEU A 137 -10.71 12.05 -15.54
C LEU A 137 -10.79 13.39 -14.82
N LEU A 138 -10.15 13.47 -13.65
CA LEU A 138 -10.00 14.69 -12.88
C LEU A 138 -8.52 15.09 -12.86
N GLY A 139 -8.21 16.34 -13.17
CA GLY A 139 -6.85 16.87 -13.12
C GLY A 139 -6.69 18.08 -14.03
N GLY A 140 -5.83 19.04 -13.65
CA GLY A 140 -5.66 20.29 -14.39
C GLY A 140 -4.82 20.16 -15.67
N ALA A 141 -4.01 19.12 -15.79
CA ALA A 141 -3.07 18.94 -16.90
C ALA A 141 -2.78 17.45 -17.18
N VAL A 142 -3.84 16.65 -17.39
CA VAL A 142 -3.69 15.23 -17.72
C VAL A 142 -3.04 15.08 -19.10
N GLN A 143 -1.99 14.27 -19.20
CA GLN A 143 -1.25 14.02 -20.44
C GLN A 143 -1.22 12.52 -20.73
N ALA A 144 -1.23 12.15 -22.00
CA ALA A 144 -1.06 10.77 -22.42
C ALA A 144 0.41 10.44 -22.72
N ILE A 145 0.84 9.26 -22.32
CA ILE A 145 2.10 8.62 -22.70
C ILE A 145 1.74 7.47 -23.63
N GLY A 146 2.31 7.45 -24.84
CA GLY A 146 2.03 6.41 -25.83
C GLY A 146 3.04 5.26 -25.78
N GLY A 147 2.56 4.07 -26.12
CA GLY A 147 3.36 2.85 -26.27
C GLY A 147 3.08 2.14 -27.59
N PRO A 148 3.62 0.92 -27.79
CA PRO A 148 3.21 0.03 -28.85
C PRO A 148 1.69 -0.25 -28.79
N PRO A 149 0.98 -0.27 -29.93
CA PRO A 149 -0.45 -0.53 -29.95
C PRO A 149 -0.82 -1.88 -29.33
N GLY A 150 -1.85 -1.91 -28.49
CA GLY A 150 -2.40 -3.13 -27.88
C GLY A 150 -1.70 -3.58 -26.60
N ASP A 151 -0.64 -2.89 -26.15
CA ASP A 151 0.01 -3.12 -24.86
C ASP A 151 -0.40 -2.02 -23.86
N PHE A 152 -1.44 -2.30 -23.07
CA PHE A 152 -2.00 -1.35 -22.09
C PHE A 152 -1.05 -1.06 -20.91
N LEU A 153 0.09 -1.77 -20.77
CA LEU A 153 1.13 -1.42 -19.80
C LEU A 153 2.19 -0.51 -20.42
N ALA A 154 2.28 -0.43 -21.75
CA ALA A 154 3.26 0.43 -22.39
C ALA A 154 2.76 1.87 -22.61
N ASP A 155 1.46 2.12 -22.49
CA ASP A 155 0.82 3.43 -22.52
C ASP A 155 0.11 3.76 -21.19
N GLY A 156 -0.31 5.02 -21.06
CA GLY A 156 -0.95 5.53 -19.85
C GLY A 156 -1.28 7.01 -19.91
N VAL A 157 -1.79 7.51 -18.79
CA VAL A 157 -1.95 8.94 -18.52
C VAL A 157 -1.19 9.34 -17.26
N VAL A 158 -0.73 10.59 -17.21
CA VAL A 158 -0.05 11.21 -16.07
C VAL A 158 -0.71 12.52 -15.66
N GLY A 159 -0.50 12.94 -14.42
CA GLY A 159 -1.02 14.21 -13.89
C GLY A 159 -2.48 14.15 -13.44
N LEU A 160 -2.99 12.94 -13.14
CA LEU A 160 -4.36 12.80 -12.65
C LEU A 160 -4.50 13.10 -11.16
N THR A 161 -5.62 13.65 -10.76
CA THR A 161 -5.99 13.85 -9.35
C THR A 161 -7.15 12.93 -8.93
N GLY A 162 -7.82 12.34 -9.92
CA GLY A 162 -8.89 11.38 -9.69
C GLY A 162 -9.52 10.91 -10.99
N LEU A 163 -10.48 10.01 -10.86
CA LEU A 163 -11.34 9.55 -11.94
C LEU A 163 -12.70 9.12 -11.37
N THR A 164 -13.76 9.22 -12.18
CA THR A 164 -15.10 8.74 -11.85
C THR A 164 -15.61 7.81 -12.95
N ILE A 165 -15.80 6.54 -12.63
CA ILE A 165 -16.27 5.52 -13.58
C ILE A 165 -17.68 5.07 -13.17
N PRO A 166 -18.64 5.00 -14.11
CA PRO A 166 -19.92 4.36 -13.87
C PRO A 166 -19.72 2.86 -13.62
N VAL A 167 -20.14 2.37 -12.46
CA VAL A 167 -19.98 0.97 -12.05
C VAL A 167 -21.23 0.55 -11.29
N PRO A 168 -21.89 -0.56 -11.66
CA PRO A 168 -23.06 -1.03 -10.93
C PRO A 168 -22.75 -1.27 -9.43
N PRO A 169 -23.74 -1.10 -8.54
CA PRO A 169 -23.59 -1.48 -7.14
C PRO A 169 -23.16 -2.96 -6.99
N GLY A 170 -22.34 -3.24 -5.98
CA GLY A 170 -21.80 -4.57 -5.71
C GLY A 170 -20.41 -4.52 -5.09
N ASP A 171 -19.86 -5.70 -4.81
CA ASP A 171 -18.50 -5.85 -4.31
C ASP A 171 -17.53 -6.03 -5.47
N TRP A 172 -16.50 -5.19 -5.51
CA TRP A 172 -15.54 -5.12 -6.61
C TRP A 172 -14.11 -5.20 -6.09
N ARG A 173 -13.29 -5.96 -6.79
CA ARG A 173 -11.82 -5.89 -6.73
C ARG A 173 -11.36 -4.86 -7.75
N VAL A 174 -10.77 -3.78 -7.25
CA VAL A 174 -10.18 -2.72 -8.06
C VAL A 174 -8.69 -2.99 -8.22
N ILE A 175 -8.23 -3.08 -9.47
CA ILE A 175 -6.82 -3.29 -9.81
C ILE A 175 -6.36 -2.08 -10.62
N LEU A 176 -5.56 -1.23 -9.99
CA LEU A 176 -4.92 -0.08 -10.63
C LEU A 176 -3.55 -0.51 -11.13
N LEU A 177 -3.26 -0.25 -12.40
CA LEU A 177 -2.03 -0.67 -13.06
C LEU A 177 -1.26 0.52 -13.59
N VAL A 178 0.05 0.44 -13.50
CA VAL A 178 0.96 1.38 -14.14
C VAL A 178 2.17 0.65 -14.68
N GLY A 179 2.48 0.86 -15.95
CA GLY A 179 3.66 0.25 -16.55
C GLY A 179 4.94 1.03 -16.32
N ASP A 180 6.07 0.35 -16.48
CA ASP A 180 7.40 0.90 -16.31
C ASP A 180 7.70 2.00 -17.35
N THR A 181 7.14 1.91 -18.56
CA THR A 181 7.27 2.94 -19.59
C THR A 181 6.63 4.26 -19.15
N VAL A 182 5.41 4.19 -18.62
CA VAL A 182 4.66 5.34 -18.11
C VAL A 182 5.32 5.91 -16.84
N ARG A 183 5.91 5.03 -16.03
CA ARG A 183 6.67 5.44 -14.85
C ARG A 183 7.89 6.29 -15.16
N GLY A 184 8.66 5.88 -16.16
CA GLY A 184 10.05 6.28 -16.28
C GLY A 184 10.82 6.00 -14.97
N ASP A 185 11.52 7.03 -14.47
CA ASP A 185 12.33 6.98 -13.25
C ASP A 185 11.57 7.37 -11.96
N SER A 186 10.28 7.72 -12.05
CA SER A 186 9.50 8.18 -10.90
C SER A 186 9.17 7.05 -9.92
N ALA A 187 9.37 7.27 -8.62
CA ALA A 187 9.20 6.22 -7.61
C ALA A 187 7.75 6.05 -7.11
N ILE A 188 6.87 7.07 -7.21
CA ILE A 188 5.52 7.06 -6.59
C ILE A 188 4.44 7.49 -7.58
N LEU A 189 3.96 6.55 -8.39
CA LEU A 189 2.99 6.84 -9.44
C LEU A 189 1.53 6.79 -8.99
N PHE A 190 1.21 6.05 -7.93
CA PHE A 190 -0.14 6.05 -7.38
C PHE A 190 -0.34 7.15 -6.32
N GLY A 191 0.70 7.95 -6.03
CA GLY A 191 0.71 8.91 -4.92
C GLY A 191 0.99 8.25 -3.56
N GLN A 192 0.83 9.01 -2.49
CA GLN A 192 1.02 8.51 -1.11
C GLN A 192 -0.25 7.85 -0.55
N GLN A 193 -1.39 8.18 -1.13
CA GLN A 193 -2.70 7.74 -0.69
C GLN A 193 -3.66 7.76 -1.87
N LEU A 194 -4.54 6.77 -1.91
CA LEU A 194 -5.71 6.72 -2.77
C LEU A 194 -6.95 7.02 -1.94
N SER A 195 -8.03 7.41 -2.59
CA SER A 195 -9.34 7.37 -1.97
C SER A 195 -10.34 6.70 -2.88
N PHE A 196 -11.03 5.68 -2.39
CA PHE A 196 -12.12 5.00 -3.08
C PHE A 196 -13.44 5.45 -2.44
N ASN A 197 -14.27 6.20 -3.18
CA ASN A 197 -15.54 6.76 -2.72
C ASN A 197 -15.41 7.55 -1.40
N GLY A 198 -14.33 8.31 -1.25
CA GLY A 198 -14.06 9.11 -0.04
C GLY A 198 -13.37 8.34 1.08
N GLN A 199 -13.23 7.02 0.98
CA GLN A 199 -12.49 6.21 1.95
C GLN A 199 -10.99 6.25 1.64
N PRO A 200 -10.14 6.80 2.52
CA PRO A 200 -8.70 6.91 2.28
C PRO A 200 -8.01 5.55 2.43
N VAL A 201 -7.13 5.22 1.49
CA VAL A 201 -6.29 4.04 1.49
C VAL A 201 -4.84 4.48 1.31
N PRO A 202 -4.02 4.47 2.38
CA PRO A 202 -2.60 4.77 2.28
C PRO A 202 -1.92 3.76 1.34
N ILE A 203 -0.83 4.16 0.68
CA ILE A 203 -0.04 3.22 -0.13
C ILE A 203 1.23 2.85 0.64
N ALA A 204 1.40 1.56 0.91
CA ALA A 204 2.62 1.01 1.46
C ALA A 204 3.67 1.04 0.35
N ALA A 205 4.90 1.44 0.68
CA ALA A 205 6.04 1.42 -0.22
C ALA A 205 6.02 2.44 -1.37
N SER A 206 6.73 3.55 -1.16
CA SER A 206 6.92 4.63 -2.14
C SER A 206 8.03 4.35 -3.15
N GLY A 207 8.47 3.10 -3.35
CA GLY A 207 9.50 2.83 -4.34
C GLY A 207 9.68 1.35 -4.74
N PRO A 208 10.25 1.10 -5.94
CA PRO A 208 10.30 -0.24 -6.54
C PRO A 208 10.97 -1.33 -5.71
N ALA A 209 11.94 -0.98 -4.86
CA ALA A 209 12.65 -1.93 -4.01
C ALA A 209 11.80 -2.53 -2.89
N GLN A 210 10.65 -1.91 -2.58
CA GLN A 210 9.76 -2.33 -1.51
C GLN A 210 8.49 -3.01 -2.05
N TRP A 211 8.27 -3.00 -3.36
CA TRP A 211 7.11 -3.63 -4.00
C TRP A 211 7.17 -5.16 -3.86
N LEU A 212 6.00 -5.77 -3.74
CA LEU A 212 5.84 -7.22 -3.69
C LEU A 212 6.17 -7.81 -5.07
N ASN A 213 7.12 -8.73 -5.15
CA ASN A 213 7.43 -9.37 -6.44
C ASN A 213 6.36 -10.39 -6.84
N ALA A 214 6.11 -10.48 -8.14
CA ALA A 214 5.42 -11.57 -8.84
C ALA A 214 3.89 -11.59 -8.75
N GLY A 215 3.22 -10.66 -9.41
CA GLY A 215 1.86 -10.85 -9.93
C GLY A 215 1.85 -11.00 -11.45
N TYR A 216 0.97 -11.82 -12.00
CA TYR A 216 0.77 -11.92 -13.44
C TYR A 216 -0.68 -11.72 -13.81
N LEU A 217 -0.95 -10.87 -14.80
CA LEU A 217 -2.25 -10.80 -15.44
C LEU A 217 -2.38 -12.00 -16.38
N THR A 218 -3.39 -12.83 -16.14
CA THR A 218 -3.66 -14.07 -16.87
C THR A 218 -5.09 -14.10 -17.41
N GLY A 219 -5.26 -14.66 -18.60
CA GLY A 219 -6.59 -14.90 -19.16
C GLY A 219 -7.28 -16.15 -18.58
N PRO A 220 -8.47 -16.50 -19.08
CA PRO A 220 -9.29 -17.64 -18.59
C PRO A 220 -8.61 -19.02 -18.63
N GLY A 221 -7.48 -19.16 -19.31
CA GLY A 221 -6.68 -20.39 -19.38
C GLY A 221 -5.62 -20.54 -18.28
N GLY A 222 -5.45 -19.53 -17.42
CA GLY A 222 -4.46 -19.54 -16.34
C GLY A 222 -3.01 -19.34 -16.80
N LEU A 223 -2.06 -19.86 -16.02
CA LEU A 223 -0.62 -19.68 -16.25
C LEU A 223 -0.14 -20.56 -17.42
N ALA A 224 0.32 -19.93 -18.50
CA ALA A 224 1.06 -20.62 -19.57
C ALA A 224 2.53 -20.80 -19.14
N VAL A 225 2.89 -22.02 -18.75
CA VAL A 225 4.27 -22.39 -18.38
C VAL A 225 5.10 -22.60 -19.65
N SER A 226 6.11 -21.76 -19.86
CA SER A 226 7.08 -21.89 -20.97
C SER A 226 8.27 -22.78 -20.64
N GLY A 227 8.53 -23.04 -19.36
CA GLY A 227 9.61 -23.92 -18.96
C GLY A 227 9.66 -24.17 -17.46
N VAL A 228 10.30 -25.26 -17.08
CA VAL A 228 10.67 -25.56 -15.70
C VAL A 228 12.17 -25.82 -15.69
N SER A 229 12.90 -25.08 -14.86
CA SER A 229 14.35 -25.20 -14.68
C SER A 229 14.65 -25.39 -13.21
N GLU A 230 15.68 -26.16 -12.88
CA GLU A 230 16.15 -26.27 -11.49
C GLU A 230 17.32 -25.32 -11.27
N GLN A 231 17.15 -24.36 -10.35
CA GLN A 231 18.21 -23.44 -9.92
C GLN A 231 18.46 -23.63 -8.42
N ALA A 232 19.70 -23.95 -8.06
CA ALA A 232 20.13 -24.15 -6.67
C ALA A 232 19.27 -25.14 -5.86
N GLY A 233 18.77 -26.21 -6.51
CA GLY A 233 17.90 -27.21 -5.88
C GLY A 233 16.44 -26.79 -5.74
N GLN A 234 16.03 -25.68 -6.35
CA GLN A 234 14.65 -25.23 -6.42
C GLN A 234 14.14 -25.26 -7.86
N LEU A 235 12.91 -25.74 -8.05
CA LEU A 235 12.21 -25.64 -9.33
C LEU A 235 11.77 -24.20 -9.58
N VAL A 236 12.28 -23.61 -10.66
CA VAL A 236 11.94 -22.31 -11.20
C VAL A 236 11.05 -22.51 -12.42
N VAL A 237 9.83 -22.00 -12.35
CA VAL A 237 8.86 -22.04 -13.45
C VAL A 237 9.00 -20.74 -14.25
N SER A 238 9.33 -20.86 -15.53
CA SER A 238 9.31 -19.76 -16.49
C SER A 238 7.93 -19.67 -17.13
N LEU A 239 7.35 -18.48 -17.13
CA LEU A 239 6.03 -18.19 -17.70
C LEU A 239 6.19 -17.44 -19.04
N GLN A 240 5.29 -17.67 -20.00
CA GLN A 240 5.37 -17.02 -21.32
C GLN A 240 4.97 -15.54 -21.25
N GLY A 241 5.75 -14.64 -21.87
CA GLY A 241 5.46 -13.19 -21.86
C GLY A 241 5.71 -12.49 -20.51
N ALA A 242 6.29 -13.18 -19.54
CA ALA A 242 6.28 -12.83 -18.12
C ALA A 242 7.27 -11.74 -17.66
N ALA A 243 7.58 -10.75 -18.50
CA ALA A 243 8.38 -9.62 -18.02
C ALA A 243 7.55 -8.82 -16.99
N LEU A 244 8.07 -8.66 -15.78
CA LEU A 244 7.49 -7.78 -14.78
C LEU A 244 7.76 -6.33 -15.19
N ASN A 245 6.90 -5.78 -16.05
CA ASN A 245 7.03 -4.47 -16.68
C ASN A 245 6.04 -3.44 -16.12
N GLY A 246 5.45 -3.70 -14.96
CA GLY A 246 4.53 -2.75 -14.32
C GLY A 246 4.41 -2.91 -12.81
N ALA A 247 3.46 -2.18 -12.27
CA ALA A 247 3.05 -2.22 -10.88
C ALA A 247 1.53 -2.20 -10.76
N ALA A 248 1.01 -2.83 -9.71
CA ALA A 248 -0.41 -2.85 -9.39
C ALA A 248 -0.69 -2.49 -7.94
N VAL A 249 -1.79 -1.76 -7.72
CA VAL A 249 -2.45 -1.66 -6.42
C VAL A 249 -3.78 -2.38 -6.52
N VAL A 250 -4.06 -3.24 -5.54
CA VAL A 250 -5.29 -4.05 -5.49
C VAL A 250 -6.07 -3.68 -4.24
N GLN A 251 -7.36 -3.34 -4.41
CA GLN A 251 -8.24 -3.00 -3.31
C GLN A 251 -9.62 -3.59 -3.53
N THR A 252 -10.17 -4.29 -2.53
CA THR A 252 -11.58 -4.68 -2.54
C THR A 252 -12.42 -3.54 -1.96
N ILE A 253 -13.51 -3.21 -2.63
CA ILE A 253 -14.47 -2.16 -2.24
C ILE A 253 -15.90 -2.66 -2.38
N SER A 254 -16.80 -2.11 -1.58
CA SER A 254 -18.25 -2.29 -1.72
C SER A 254 -18.88 -1.00 -2.24
N LEU A 255 -19.56 -1.08 -3.38
CA LEU A 255 -20.24 0.05 -4.01
C LEU A 255 -21.74 -0.01 -3.72
N SER A 256 -22.26 0.98 -2.99
CA SER A 256 -23.70 1.18 -2.80
C SER A 256 -24.35 2.03 -3.91
N GLY A 257 -23.54 2.88 -4.56
CA GLY A 257 -23.94 3.73 -5.68
C GLY A 257 -23.52 3.16 -7.04
N ALA A 258 -23.94 3.85 -8.11
CA ALA A 258 -23.66 3.45 -9.49
C ALA A 258 -22.33 4.01 -10.05
N ALA A 259 -21.38 4.37 -9.18
CA ALA A 259 -20.09 4.90 -9.61
C ALA A 259 -18.95 4.60 -8.62
N LEU A 260 -17.77 4.39 -9.19
CA LEU A 260 -16.49 4.43 -8.50
C LEU A 260 -15.88 5.82 -8.66
N SER A 261 -15.66 6.52 -7.55
CA SER A 261 -14.86 7.73 -7.46
C SER A 261 -13.51 7.40 -6.86
N LEU A 262 -12.46 7.51 -7.66
CA LEU A 262 -11.08 7.33 -7.21
C LEU A 262 -10.37 8.69 -7.15
N GLN A 263 -9.66 8.97 -6.07
CA GLN A 263 -8.80 10.15 -5.94
C GLN A 263 -7.37 9.75 -5.62
N PHE A 264 -6.42 10.52 -6.16
CA PHE A 264 -5.00 10.31 -5.95
C PHE A 264 -4.43 11.48 -5.15
N LEU A 265 -3.72 11.18 -4.07
CA LEU A 265 -2.98 12.18 -3.32
C LEU A 265 -1.49 12.06 -3.65
N PRO A 266 -0.96 12.86 -4.60
CA PRO A 266 0.45 12.80 -4.96
C PRO A 266 1.37 13.26 -3.82
N ALA A 267 2.61 12.79 -3.84
CA ALA A 267 3.65 13.39 -3.01
C ALA A 267 3.99 14.81 -3.53
N PRO A 268 4.50 15.72 -2.68
CA PRO A 268 4.92 17.05 -3.12
C PRO A 268 5.90 16.97 -4.29
N GLY A 269 5.59 17.70 -5.37
CA GLY A 269 6.41 17.73 -6.59
C GLY A 269 6.33 16.48 -7.47
N GLN A 270 5.43 15.54 -7.17
CA GLN A 270 5.25 14.32 -7.97
C GLN A 270 3.92 14.34 -8.72
N GLN A 271 3.89 13.64 -9.85
CA GLN A 271 2.69 13.35 -10.60
C GLN A 271 2.30 11.90 -10.39
N THR A 272 1.00 11.65 -10.42
CA THR A 272 0.45 10.30 -10.44
C THR A 272 0.25 9.84 -11.89
N ALA A 273 0.16 8.53 -12.08
CA ALA A 273 -0.02 7.91 -13.37
C ALA A 273 -0.91 6.67 -13.30
N LEU A 274 -1.53 6.34 -14.42
CA LEU A 274 -2.35 5.16 -14.59
C LEU A 274 -2.23 4.66 -16.02
N SER A 275 -1.98 3.36 -16.18
CA SER A 275 -1.93 2.67 -17.47
C SER A 275 -3.22 1.91 -17.75
N ALA A 276 -3.71 1.18 -16.74
CA ALA A 276 -4.96 0.46 -16.82
C ALA A 276 -5.71 0.41 -15.49
N LEU A 277 -7.01 0.16 -15.58
CA LEU A 277 -7.91 -0.10 -14.45
C LEU A 277 -8.72 -1.34 -14.80
N LEU A 278 -8.71 -2.34 -13.92
CA LEU A 278 -9.63 -3.47 -13.97
C LEU A 278 -10.55 -3.40 -12.76
N LEU A 279 -11.84 -3.63 -13.01
CA LEU A 279 -12.86 -3.81 -12.00
C LEU A 279 -13.43 -5.20 -12.16
N GLU A 280 -13.13 -6.06 -11.22
CA GLU A 280 -13.59 -7.45 -11.21
C GLU A 280 -14.62 -7.63 -10.10
N PRO A 281 -15.72 -8.39 -10.30
CA PRO A 281 -16.57 -8.78 -9.19
C PRO A 281 -15.74 -9.49 -8.11
N ALA A 282 -15.91 -9.12 -6.84
CA ALA A 282 -15.09 -9.67 -5.75
C ALA A 282 -15.23 -11.19 -5.61
N THR A 283 -16.37 -11.74 -6.04
CA THR A 283 -16.68 -13.18 -6.06
C THR A 283 -16.07 -13.94 -7.24
N SER A 284 -15.63 -13.24 -8.30
CA SER A 284 -15.02 -13.86 -9.47
C SER A 284 -13.53 -14.16 -9.25
N GLN A 285 -13.04 -15.12 -10.02
CA GLN A 285 -11.61 -15.40 -10.09
C GLN A 285 -10.87 -14.17 -10.61
N SER A 286 -9.81 -13.78 -9.88
CA SER A 286 -8.95 -12.65 -10.25
C SER A 286 -8.21 -12.93 -11.55
N ALA A 287 -8.21 -11.96 -12.47
CA ALA A 287 -7.34 -11.97 -13.63
C ALA A 287 -5.88 -11.73 -13.24
N LEU A 288 -5.64 -11.07 -12.10
CA LEU A 288 -4.33 -10.95 -11.47
C LEU A 288 -4.06 -12.16 -10.56
N LEU A 289 -3.07 -12.97 -10.91
CA LEU A 289 -2.58 -14.07 -10.09
C LEU A 289 -1.32 -13.65 -9.34
N PRO A 290 -1.43 -13.30 -8.04
CA PRO A 290 -0.26 -13.05 -7.20
C PRO A 290 0.47 -14.35 -6.87
N SER A 291 1.79 -14.26 -6.65
CA SER A 291 2.57 -15.33 -6.01
C SER A 291 2.02 -15.64 -4.61
N PRO A 292 2.26 -16.83 -4.04
CA PRO A 292 1.78 -17.16 -2.70
C PRO A 292 2.18 -16.15 -1.62
N ALA A 293 3.41 -15.63 -1.67
CA ALA A 293 3.88 -14.60 -0.74
C ALA A 293 3.15 -13.27 -0.94
N ALA A 294 2.93 -12.86 -2.18
CA ALA A 294 2.15 -11.67 -2.51
C ALA A 294 0.68 -11.84 -2.12
N ALA A 295 0.07 -13.01 -2.35
CA ALA A 295 -1.29 -13.32 -1.97
C ALA A 295 -1.47 -13.23 -0.44
N GLN A 296 -0.52 -13.75 0.33
CA GLN A 296 -0.51 -13.61 1.78
C GLN A 296 -0.39 -12.15 2.23
N ALA A 297 0.45 -11.36 1.56
CA ALA A 297 0.62 -9.93 1.88
C ALA A 297 -0.59 -9.07 1.47
N LEU A 298 -1.32 -9.46 0.43
CA LEU A 298 -2.56 -8.80 -0.02
C LEU A 298 -3.78 -9.24 0.77
N ALA A 299 -3.74 -10.41 1.41
CA ALA A 299 -4.81 -10.87 2.26
C ALA A 299 -4.89 -9.95 3.48
N THR A 300 -5.85 -9.02 3.44
CA THR A 300 -6.17 -8.18 4.60
C THR A 300 -6.83 -9.04 5.66
N ASP A 301 -6.07 -9.41 6.70
CA ASP A 301 -6.61 -10.05 7.89
C ASP A 301 -7.05 -8.95 8.87
N GLU A 302 -8.33 -8.58 8.79
CA GLU A 302 -8.92 -7.55 9.65
C GLU A 302 -8.78 -7.90 11.14
N VAL A 303 -8.83 -9.19 11.50
CA VAL A 303 -8.64 -9.63 12.89
C VAL A 303 -7.19 -9.39 13.32
N ALA A 304 -6.21 -9.69 12.46
CA ALA A 304 -4.81 -9.42 12.74
C ALA A 304 -4.50 -7.91 12.80
N ILE A 305 -5.14 -7.10 11.95
CA ILE A 305 -5.03 -5.63 11.99
C ILE A 305 -5.57 -5.11 13.32
N LEU A 306 -6.78 -5.51 13.72
CA LEU A 306 -7.39 -5.09 14.98
C LEU A 306 -6.55 -5.54 16.18
N ALA A 307 -6.00 -6.75 16.15
CA ALA A 307 -5.09 -7.23 17.19
C ALA A 307 -3.79 -6.41 17.27
N ALA A 308 -3.21 -6.04 16.13
CA ALA A 308 -2.03 -5.18 16.07
C ALA A 308 -2.33 -3.76 16.57
N GLU A 309 -3.47 -3.16 16.19
CA GLU A 309 -3.92 -1.86 16.69
C GLU A 309 -4.08 -1.90 18.22
N ALA A 310 -4.75 -2.93 18.76
CA ALA A 310 -4.92 -3.11 20.20
C ALA A 310 -3.57 -3.27 20.94
N GLN A 311 -2.62 -4.00 20.35
CA GLN A 311 -1.28 -4.14 20.90
C GLN A 311 -0.54 -2.79 20.97
N ILE A 312 -0.61 -2.00 19.89
CA ILE A 312 0.02 -0.66 19.82
C ILE A 312 -0.59 0.27 20.87
N GLN A 313 -1.92 0.26 21.00
CA GLN A 313 -2.63 1.06 22.01
C GLN A 313 -2.25 0.66 23.44
N ALA A 314 -2.15 -0.63 23.72
CA ALA A 314 -1.72 -1.12 25.03
C ALA A 314 -0.28 -0.69 25.37
N GLN A 315 0.64 -0.72 24.39
CA GLN A 315 2.01 -0.24 24.57
C GLN A 315 2.07 1.26 24.83
N LEU A 316 1.31 2.05 24.05
CA LEU A 316 1.18 3.49 24.26
C LEU A 316 0.67 3.81 25.67
N ALA A 317 -0.43 3.18 26.09
CA ALA A 317 -1.01 3.38 27.41
C ALA A 317 -0.03 3.02 28.55
N GLY A 318 0.75 1.94 28.37
CA GLY A 318 1.80 1.54 29.30
C GLY A 318 2.87 2.63 29.47
N ILE A 319 3.42 3.13 28.37
CA ILE A 319 4.46 4.17 28.38
C ILE A 319 3.94 5.46 29.00
N LEU A 320 2.73 5.89 28.64
CA LEU A 320 2.13 7.10 29.22
C LEU A 320 1.92 6.95 30.73
N THR A 321 1.51 5.77 31.21
CA THR A 321 1.34 5.48 32.65
C THR A 321 2.68 5.48 33.39
N GLU A 322 3.75 4.96 32.79
CA GLU A 322 5.10 5.00 33.38
C GLU A 322 5.62 6.44 33.50
N VAL A 323 5.49 7.21 32.42
CA VAL A 323 5.90 8.61 32.35
C VAL A 323 5.16 9.46 33.39
N ALA A 324 3.85 9.27 33.46
CA ALA A 324 2.98 9.87 34.46
C ALA A 324 3.43 9.62 35.90
N THR A 325 3.68 8.35 36.20
CA THR A 325 4.10 7.90 37.53
C THR A 325 5.46 8.49 37.88
N ALA A 326 6.40 8.53 36.92
CA ALA A 326 7.71 9.14 37.10
C ALA A 326 7.64 10.67 37.31
N ALA A 327 6.67 11.34 36.70
CA ALA A 327 6.42 12.77 36.88
C ALA A 327 5.67 13.11 38.19
N GLY A 328 5.23 12.11 38.96
CA GLY A 328 4.42 12.30 40.16
C GLY A 328 3.00 12.79 39.89
N ALA A 329 2.52 12.68 38.64
CA ALA A 329 1.18 13.09 38.26
C ALA A 329 0.12 12.15 38.84
N SER A 330 -0.95 12.71 39.40
CA SER A 330 -2.09 11.95 39.87
C SER A 330 -2.91 11.40 38.69
N PRO A 331 -3.65 10.28 38.84
CA PRO A 331 -4.49 9.73 37.76
C PRO A 331 -5.50 10.72 37.15
N GLY A 332 -5.93 11.74 37.91
CA GLY A 332 -6.81 12.80 37.43
C GLY A 332 -6.11 13.84 36.54
N GLU A 333 -4.83 14.15 36.80
CA GLU A 333 -4.01 14.99 35.92
C GLU A 333 -3.67 14.27 34.62
N LEU A 334 -3.62 12.94 34.64
CA LEU A 334 -3.45 12.12 33.44
C LEU A 334 -4.64 12.15 32.51
N ALA A 335 -5.87 12.20 33.03
CA ALA A 335 -7.05 12.32 32.18
C ALA A 335 -7.14 13.70 31.47
N ILE A 336 -6.51 14.73 32.04
CA ILE A 336 -6.44 16.09 31.47
C ILE A 336 -5.29 16.22 30.47
N LEU A 337 -4.14 15.61 30.78
CA LEU A 337 -2.97 15.59 29.91
C LEU A 337 -3.12 14.61 28.75
N PHE A 338 -3.84 13.51 28.95
CA PHE A 338 -4.02 12.40 28.02
C PHE A 338 -5.51 12.05 27.88
N PRO A 339 -6.31 12.89 27.18
CA PRO A 339 -7.72 12.57 26.96
C PRO A 339 -7.84 11.23 26.23
N PRO A 340 -8.72 10.32 26.67
CA PRO A 340 -8.88 9.01 26.04
C PRO A 340 -9.39 9.19 24.62
N GLY A 341 -8.56 8.84 23.64
CA GLY A 341 -8.92 8.64 22.24
C GLY A 341 -9.40 9.90 21.50
N GLY A 342 -8.63 10.34 20.50
CA GLY A 342 -9.28 10.90 19.32
C GLY A 342 -10.31 9.89 18.80
N PRO A 343 -11.39 10.33 18.13
CA PRO A 343 -12.46 9.44 17.70
C PRO A 343 -11.86 8.22 16.98
N PRO A 344 -12.36 6.99 17.25
CA PRO A 344 -11.92 5.83 16.50
C PRO A 344 -12.00 6.16 15.01
N LEU A 345 -10.94 5.85 14.27
CA LEU A 345 -10.95 5.92 12.81
C LEU A 345 -11.99 4.91 12.33
N ALA A 346 -13.23 5.38 12.16
CA ALA A 346 -14.43 4.72 11.64
C ALA A 346 -14.58 3.23 12.00
N GLU A 347 -15.60 2.91 12.81
CA GLU A 347 -16.11 1.54 12.88
C GLU A 347 -16.40 1.03 11.45
N PRO A 348 -15.93 -0.17 11.06
CA PRO A 348 -16.42 -0.79 9.86
C PRO A 348 -17.94 -0.88 9.99
N ASN A 349 -18.65 -0.39 8.99
CA ASN A 349 -20.10 -0.45 8.93
C ASN A 349 -20.49 -1.93 8.76
N VAL A 350 -20.52 -2.69 9.85
CA VAL A 350 -21.03 -4.07 9.91
C VAL A 350 -22.55 -4.01 9.97
N ALA A 351 -23.14 -3.54 8.88
CA ALA A 351 -24.55 -3.71 8.52
C ALA A 351 -24.57 -3.73 6.98
N ALA A 352 -24.86 -4.82 6.28
CA ALA A 352 -25.91 -5.78 6.54
C ALA A 352 -25.58 -7.18 5.99
N SER A 353 -25.53 -8.15 6.88
CA SER A 353 -25.87 -9.55 6.59
C SER A 353 -27.04 -9.95 7.49
N ALA A 354 -28.24 -9.46 7.13
CA ALA A 354 -29.49 -9.99 7.67
C ALA A 354 -30.65 -9.68 6.71
N ASN A 355 -31.09 -10.75 6.03
CA ASN A 355 -32.29 -10.97 5.20
C ASN A 355 -32.05 -11.12 3.70
#